data_AF-A0A377XIC6-F1
#
_entry.id   AF-A0A377XIC6-F1
#
_cell.length_a   1.000
_cell.length_b   1.000
_cell.length_c   1.000
_cell.angle_alpha   90.00
_cell.angle_beta   90.00
_cell.angle_gamma   90.00
#
_symmetry.space_group_name_H-M   'P 1'
#
loop_
_entity.id
_entity.type
_entity.pdbx_description
1 polymer ?
#
loop_
_entity_poly.entity_id
_entity_poly.type
_entity_poly.pdbx_seq_one_letter_code
_entity_poly.pdbx_strand_id
1 'polypeptide(L)' 'MTQIDRLLGIMRRLRDPENGCPWDKEQTFATIAPYTLEETYEVLDAIQREDFDDLRGELGDQLFQVVFYAQMAQEEGRF' A
#
# COMPACT_ATOMS: atom_id res chain seq x y z
N MET A 1 -13.93 14.91 3.27
CA MET A 1 -12.74 14.04 3.26
C MET A 1 -13.14 12.75 2.58
N THR A 2 -12.47 12.41 1.47
CA THR A 2 -12.74 11.19 0.70
C THR A 2 -12.09 9.97 1.36
N GLN A 3 -12.44 8.76 0.91
CA GLN A 3 -11.76 7.55 1.40
C GLN A 3 -10.27 7.53 1.01
N ILE A 4 -9.92 8.09 -0.16
CA ILE A 4 -8.52 8.24 -0.58
C ILE A 4 -7.78 9.20 0.35
N ASP A 5 -8.36 10.35 0.71
CA ASP A 5 -7.72 11.28 1.66
C ASP A 5 -7.45 10.60 3.02
N ARG A 6 -8.37 9.72 3.44
CA ARG A 6 -8.20 8.93 4.67
C ARG A 6 -7.06 7.92 4.54
N LEU A 7 -6.95 7.20 3.43
CA LEU A 7 -5.86 6.26 3.16
C LEU A 7 -4.49 6.95 3.19
N LEU A 8 -4.36 8.08 2.49
CA LEU A 8 -3.14 8.90 2.51
C LEU A 8 -2.81 9.40 3.93
N GLY A 9 -3.84 9.80 4.70
CA GLY A 9 -3.68 10.20 6.09
C GLY A 9 -3.21 9.07 7.00
N ILE A 10 -3.70 7.84 6.79
CA ILE A 10 -3.24 6.65 7.51
C ILE A 10 -1.78 6.37 7.18
N MET A 11 -1.41 6.32 5.90
CA MET A 11 -0.03 6.03 5.49
C MET A 11 0.97 7.04 6.08
N ARG A 12 0.66 8.35 6.02
CA ARG A 12 1.48 9.38 6.68
C ARG A 12 1.65 9.15 8.18
N ARG A 13 0.60 8.68 8.85
CA ARG A 13 0.65 8.38 10.29
C ARG A 13 1.48 7.13 10.57
N LEU A 14 1.35 6.09 9.74
CA LEU A 14 2.10 4.84 9.88
C LEU A 14 3.60 5.08 9.70
N ARG A 15 3.98 5.95 8.76
CA ARG A 15 5.38 6.27 8.45
C ARG A 15 5.91 7.54 9.11
N ASP A 16 5.15 8.15 10.03
CA ASP A 16 5.62 9.31 10.80
C ASP A 16 6.97 9.00 11.47
N PRO A 17 8.06 9.76 11.26
CA PRO A 17 9.40 9.37 11.72
C PRO A 17 9.48 9.12 13.24
N GLU A 18 8.76 9.94 14.01
CA GLU A 18 8.79 9.93 15.48
C GLU A 18 7.81 8.89 16.05
N ASN A 19 6.55 8.91 15.59
CA ASN A 19 5.44 8.18 16.21
C ASN A 19 4.86 7.06 15.35
N GLY A 20 5.42 6.85 14.16
CA GLY A 20 4.99 5.82 13.21
C GLY A 20 5.25 4.41 13.71
N CYS A 21 4.58 3.46 13.07
CA CYS A 21 4.76 2.04 13.31
C CYS A 21 6.22 1.64 13.01
N PRO A 22 6.91 0.93 13.92
CA PRO A 22 8.31 0.55 13.72
C PRO A 22 8.55 -0.22 12.40
N TRP A 23 7.68 -1.18 12.09
CA TRP A 23 7.81 -1.98 10.87
C TRP A 23 7.62 -1.12 9.62
N ASP A 24 6.59 -0.26 9.59
CA ASP A 24 6.31 0.58 8.43
C ASP A 24 7.45 1.53 8.15
N LYS A 25 8.04 2.15 9.18
CA LYS A 25 9.18 3.08 9.05
C LYS A 25 10.43 2.44 8.44
N GLU A 26 10.68 1.17 8.76
CA GLU A 26 11.85 0.43 8.29
C GLU A 26 11.72 -0.02 6.82
N GLN A 27 10.52 0.06 6.24
CA GLN A 27 10.33 -0.37 4.85
C GLN A 27 10.97 0.59 3.85
N THR A 28 11.44 0.00 2.76
CA THR A 28 12.06 0.66 1.61
C THR A 28 11.37 0.20 0.32
N PHE A 29 11.63 0.86 -0.81
CA PHE A 29 11.15 0.40 -2.12
C PHE A 29 11.47 -1.08 -2.38
N ALA A 30 12.66 -1.55 -1.96
CA ALA A 30 13.09 -2.91 -2.18
C ALA A 30 12.38 -3.92 -1.27
N THR A 31 12.05 -3.56 -0.04
CA THR A 31 11.36 -4.47 0.89
C THR A 31 9.87 -4.59 0.58
N ILE A 32 9.26 -3.57 -0.04
CA ILE A 32 7.86 -3.59 -0.47
C ILE A 32 7.65 -4.34 -1.80
N ALA A 33 8.67 -4.40 -2.67
CA ALA A 33 8.56 -5.00 -4.00
C ALA A 33 8.05 -6.45 -4.04
N PRO A 34 8.49 -7.38 -3.15
CA PRO A 34 7.94 -8.73 -3.10
C PRO A 34 6.44 -8.76 -2.79
N TYR A 35 5.98 -7.94 -1.84
CA TYR A 35 4.57 -7.84 -1.50
C TYR A 35 3.74 -7.32 -2.68
N THR A 36 4.26 -6.33 -3.42
CA THR A 36 3.56 -5.87 -4.65
C THR A 36 3.39 -6.99 -5.68
N LEU A 37 4.34 -7.93 -5.76
CA LEU A 37 4.21 -9.09 -6.64
C LEU A 37 3.14 -10.05 -6.13
N GLU A 38 3.15 -10.37 -4.83
CA GLU A 38 2.16 -11.24 -4.17
C GLU A 38 0.73 -10.73 -4.37
N GLU A 39 0.47 -9.48 -4.00
CA GLU A 39 -0.84 -8.81 -4.12
C GLU A 39 -1.33 -8.76 -5.58
N THR A 40 -0.39 -8.60 -6.52
CA THR A 40 -0.74 -8.64 -7.96
C THR A 40 -1.22 -10.04 -8.35
N TYR A 41 -0.60 -11.10 -7.84
CA TYR A 41 -1.09 -12.46 -8.09
C TYR A 41 -2.43 -12.74 -7.40
N GLU A 42 -2.66 -12.20 -6.20
CA GLU A 42 -3.94 -12.33 -5.51
C GLU A 42 -5.08 -11.62 -6.26
N VAL A 43 -4.85 -10.41 -6.78
CA VAL A 43 -5.78 -9.74 -7.70
C VAL A 43 -6.09 -10.61 -8.92
N LEU A 44 -5.06 -11.19 -9.55
CA LEU A 44 -5.24 -12.04 -10.74
C LEU A 44 -6.03 -13.33 -10.40
N ASP A 45 -5.76 -13.94 -9.26
CA ASP A 45 -6.47 -15.13 -8.78
C ASP A 45 -7.95 -14.82 -8.48
N ALA A 46 -8.24 -13.71 -7.79
CA ALA A 46 -9.60 -13.27 -7.51
C ALA A 46 -10.39 -13.02 -8.81
N ILE A 47 -9.75 -12.40 -9.81
CA ILE A 47 -10.35 -12.24 -11.16
C ILE A 47 -10.62 -13.59 -11.80
N GLN A 48 -9.67 -14.52 -11.76
CA GLN A 48 -9.80 -15.84 -12.37
C GLN A 48 -10.90 -16.68 -11.73
N ARG A 49 -11.13 -16.53 -10.42
CA ARG A 49 -12.22 -17.18 -9.68
C ARG A 49 -13.57 -16.47 -9.82
N GLU A 50 -13.63 -15.32 -10.49
CA GLU A 50 -14.79 -14.43 -10.54
C GLU A 50 -15.32 -14.05 -9.14
N ASP A 51 -14.41 -13.94 -8.17
CA ASP A 51 -14.74 -13.61 -6.78
C ASP A 51 -14.59 -12.09 -6.56
N PHE A 52 -15.70 -11.36 -6.75
CA PHE A 52 -15.69 -9.90 -6.69
C PHE A 52 -15.61 -9.33 -5.27
N ASP A 53 -16.01 -10.11 -4.26
CA ASP A 53 -15.88 -9.68 -2.87
C ASP A 53 -14.42 -9.70 -2.45
N ASP A 54 -13.70 -10.74 -2.86
CA ASP A 54 -12.25 -10.90 -2.66
C ASP A 54 -11.47 -9.89 -3.50
N LEU A 55 -11.80 -9.77 -4.79
CA LEU A 55 -11.16 -8.81 -5.69
C LEU A 55 -11.18 -7.38 -5.16
N ARG A 56 -12.26 -6.98 -4.47
CA ARG A 56 -12.34 -5.66 -3.83
C ARG A 56 -11.32 -5.50 -2.70
N GLY A 57 -11.07 -6.55 -1.92
CA GLY A 57 -10.04 -6.60 -0.88
C GLY A 57 -8.66 -6.44 -1.49
N GLU A 58 -8.32 -7.32 -2.44
CA GLU A 58 -7.00 -7.35 -3.09
C GLU A 58 -6.69 -6.06 -3.84
N LEU A 59 -7.67 -5.43 -4.49
CA LEU A 59 -7.49 -4.11 -5.09
C LEU A 59 -7.24 -3.00 -4.04
N GLY A 60 -7.78 -3.17 -2.83
CA GLY A 60 -7.51 -2.30 -1.69
C GLY A 60 -6.07 -2.43 -1.20
N ASP A 61 -5.58 -3.66 -1.09
CA ASP A 61 -4.20 -3.95 -0.65
C ASP A 61 -3.18 -3.52 -1.72
N GLN A 62 -3.46 -3.80 -3.00
CA GLN A 62 -2.67 -3.28 -4.12
C GLN A 62 -2.63 -1.73 -4.14
N LEU A 63 -3.76 -1.06 -3.86
CA LEU A 63 -3.80 0.40 -3.75
C LEU A 63 -2.99 0.90 -2.54
N PHE A 64 -3.01 0.18 -1.42
CA PHE A 64 -2.19 0.48 -0.26
C PHE A 64 -0.69 0.42 -0.59
N GLN A 65 -0.24 -0.57 -1.37
CA GLN A 65 1.14 -0.66 -1.85
C GLN A 65 1.54 0.55 -2.70
N VAL A 66 0.69 0.99 -3.63
CA VAL A 66 0.93 2.21 -4.44
C VAL A 66 1.07 3.45 -3.56
N VAL A 67 0.19 3.59 -2.56
CA VAL A 67 0.26 4.70 -1.60
C VAL A 67 1.54 4.62 -0.74
N PHE A 68 1.98 3.41 -0.39
CA PHE A 68 3.23 3.19 0.35
C PHE A 68 4.44 3.72 -0.44
N TYR A 69 4.54 3.35 -1.71
CA TYR A 69 5.59 3.87 -2.61
C TYR A 69 5.53 5.38 -2.77
N ALA A 70 4.33 5.94 -2.95
CA ALA A 70 4.15 7.39 -3.07
C ALA A 70 4.59 8.12 -1.81
N GLN A 71 4.28 7.57 -0.62
CA GLN A 71 4.71 8.13 0.65
C GLN A 71 6.25 8.11 0.80
N MET A 72 6.91 7.00 0.48
CA MET A 72 8.39 6.92 0.49
C MET A 72 9.02 7.87 -0.53
N ALA A 73 8.44 7.99 -1.72
CA ALA A 73 8.91 8.91 -2.75
C ALA A 73 8.78 10.37 -2.30
N GLN A 74 7.68 10.72 -1.63
CA GLN A 74 7.45 12.03 -1.06
C GLN A 74 8.46 12.35 0.06
N GLU A 75 8.75 11.39 0.94
CA GLU A 75 9.77 11.50 1.99
C GLU A 75 11.16 11.81 1.42
N GLU A 76 11.47 11.25 0.24
CA GLU A 76 12.71 11.50 -0.49
C GLU A 76 12.64 12.72 -1.44
N GLY A 77 11.51 13.43 -1.49
CA GLY A 77 11.32 14.60 -2.36
C GLY A 77 11.30 14.29 -3.86
N ARG A 78 10.93 13.06 -4.25
CA ARG A 78 10.89 12.61 -5.64
C ARG A 78 9.58 13.00 -6.35
N PHE A 79 8.43 12.71 -5.72
CA PHE A 79 7.09 13.07 -6.19
C PHE A 79 6.07 12.94 -5.05
#